data_AF-F5YSR2-F1
#
_entry.id   AF-F5YSR2-F1
#
_cell.length_a   1.000
_cell.length_b   1.000
_cell.length_c   1.000
_cell.angle_alpha   90.00
_cell.angle_beta   90.00
_cell.angle_gamma   90.00
#
_symmetry.space_group_name_H-M   'P 1'
#
loop_
_entity.id
_entity.type
_entity.pdbx_description
1 polymer ?
#
loop_
_entity_poly.entity_id
_entity_poly.type
_entity_poly.pdbx_seq_one_letter_code
_entity_poly.pdbx_strand_id
1 'polypeptide(L)'
;MARRGVYEPVYCWLPDYATVCRQHRRWIGPGTHTLDDQRDLRCAPVVIAAAQRHARLHRRHNNTARFAVKDAARIHRCWSRSAGLFTLPPAHADVDAHIAAYPDLIALAAILADARVRIWNTVAATPARARAVDAVYVSIGGRFPRRRDHTRPIEQWIYDQQLSATRVNRPDSKAGNEPATWCNVG
;
A
#
# COMPACT_ATOMS: atom_id res chain seq x y z
N MET A 1 -8.25 36.45 -7.40
CA MET A 1 -7.55 37.19 -6.34
C MET A 1 -6.20 36.52 -6.10
N ALA A 2 -5.11 37.13 -6.56
CA ALA A 2 -3.74 36.64 -6.34
C ALA A 2 -3.24 37.08 -4.97
N ARG A 3 -2.82 36.13 -4.12
CA ARG A 3 -2.17 36.46 -2.83
C ARG A 3 -0.77 37.02 -3.12
N ARG A 4 -0.59 38.32 -2.88
CA ARG A 4 0.73 38.99 -2.80
C ARG A 4 1.44 38.55 -1.51
N GLY A 5 2.77 38.43 -1.57
CA GLY A 5 3.61 38.58 -0.38
C GLY A 5 4.15 37.31 0.30
N VAL A 6 4.35 36.21 -0.43
CA VAL A 6 5.15 35.08 0.08
C VAL A 6 6.28 34.84 -0.89
N TYR A 7 7.44 35.44 -0.60
CA TYR A 7 8.69 35.23 -1.35
C TYR A 7 9.59 34.19 -0.68
N GLU A 8 9.29 33.81 0.56
CA GLU A 8 10.03 32.80 1.32
C GLU A 8 9.31 31.44 1.26
N PRO A 9 10.06 30.34 1.05
CA PRO A 9 9.48 29.00 1.04
C PRO A 9 8.94 28.64 2.43
N VAL A 10 7.63 28.47 2.54
CA VAL A 10 6.99 27.97 3.76
C VAL A 10 7.10 26.46 3.79
N TYR A 11 7.82 25.93 4.78
CA TYR A 11 7.86 24.48 5.05
C TYR A 11 6.49 24.03 5.56
N CYS A 12 5.71 23.44 4.66
CA CYS A 12 4.45 22.79 5.02
C CYS A 12 4.68 21.28 5.19
N TRP A 13 4.32 20.75 6.36
CA TRP A 13 4.24 19.30 6.53
C TRP A 13 3.05 18.77 5.75
N LEU A 14 3.34 18.18 4.60
CA LEU A 14 2.35 17.53 3.76
C LEU A 14 2.14 16.09 4.25
N PRO A 15 0.90 15.58 4.25
CA PRO A 15 0.65 14.16 4.51
C PRO A 15 1.41 13.28 3.52
N ASP A 16 1.89 12.11 3.96
CA ASP A 16 2.66 11.16 3.13
C ASP A 16 1.99 10.80 1.79
N TYR A 17 0.66 10.93 1.70
CA TYR A 17 -0.09 10.65 0.47
C TYR A 17 -0.15 11.79 -0.54
N ALA A 18 0.24 13.00 -0.15
CA ALA A 18 0.23 14.19 -0.98
C ALA A 18 1.51 14.26 -1.82
N THR A 19 1.56 13.47 -2.90
CA THR A 19 2.72 13.39 -3.81
C THR A 19 2.61 14.31 -5.02
N VAL A 20 1.44 14.90 -5.26
CA VAL A 20 1.16 15.80 -6.38
C VAL A 20 0.44 17.05 -5.89
N CYS A 21 0.98 18.21 -6.22
CA CYS A 21 0.28 19.48 -6.07
C CYS A 21 -0.80 19.56 -7.15
N ARG A 22 -2.07 19.40 -6.78
CA ARG A 22 -3.18 19.38 -7.76
C ARG A 22 -3.44 20.72 -8.42
N GLN A 23 -3.22 21.81 -7.69
CA GLN A 23 -3.41 23.17 -8.20
C GLN A 23 -2.39 23.50 -9.29
N HIS A 24 -1.12 23.18 -9.04
CA HIS A 24 -0.02 23.49 -9.98
C HIS A 24 0.31 22.33 -10.92
N ARG A 25 -0.34 21.17 -10.73
CA ARG A 25 -0.07 19.91 -11.46
C ARG A 25 1.41 19.54 -11.44
N ARG A 26 2.05 19.66 -10.28
CA ARG A 26 3.48 19.36 -10.10
C ARG A 26 3.70 18.18 -9.18
N TRP A 27 4.74 17.39 -9.47
CA TRP A 27 5.25 16.40 -8.54
C TRP A 27 5.85 17.09 -7.31
N ILE A 28 5.52 16.58 -6.14
CA ILE A 28 6.05 17.03 -4.83
C ILE A 28 6.34 15.81 -3.92
N GLY A 29 6.37 14.62 -4.51
CA GLY A 29 6.52 13.36 -3.81
C GLY A 29 7.98 12.94 -3.62
N PRO A 30 8.24 11.65 -3.35
CA PRO A 30 9.59 11.11 -3.21
C PRO A 30 10.54 11.52 -4.35
N GLY A 31 11.81 11.75 -4.00
CA GLY A 31 12.84 12.27 -4.90
C GLY A 31 12.89 13.80 -5.01
N THR A 32 11.86 14.52 -4.54
CA THR A 32 11.81 15.98 -4.61
C THR A 32 12.63 16.61 -3.49
N HIS A 33 13.80 17.17 -3.81
CA HIS A 33 14.67 17.84 -2.83
C HIS A 33 14.81 19.34 -3.13
N THR A 34 14.63 19.74 -4.39
CA THR A 34 14.74 21.10 -4.89
C THR A 34 13.48 21.53 -5.65
N LEU A 35 13.41 22.80 -6.05
CA LEU A 35 12.30 23.29 -6.90
C LEU A 35 12.34 22.68 -8.30
N ASP A 36 13.54 22.41 -8.84
CA ASP A 36 13.71 21.82 -10.17
C ASP A 36 13.18 20.38 -10.22
N ASP A 37 13.25 19.67 -9.10
CA ASP A 37 12.65 18.34 -8.94
C ASP A 37 11.12 18.35 -9.01
N GLN A 38 10.46 19.51 -8.91
CA GLN A 38 9.00 19.60 -9.00
C GLN A 38 8.51 19.55 -10.45
N ARG A 39 8.66 18.38 -11.07
CA ARG A 39 8.31 18.13 -12.46
C ARG A 39 6.85 18.47 -12.76
N ASP A 40 6.63 19.06 -13.93
CA ASP A 40 5.30 19.38 -14.45
C ASP A 40 4.61 18.10 -14.97
N LEU A 41 3.38 17.87 -14.50
CA LEU A 41 2.57 16.70 -14.81
C LEU A 41 1.43 17.01 -15.78
N ARG A 42 1.41 18.18 -16.44
CA ARG A 42 0.40 18.51 -17.46
C ARG A 42 0.30 17.45 -18.56
N CYS A 43 1.43 16.86 -18.96
CA CYS A 43 1.50 15.80 -19.96
C CYS A 43 1.44 14.38 -19.36
N ALA A 44 1.24 14.25 -18.04
CA ALA A 44 1.21 12.97 -17.33
C ALA A 44 -0.11 12.77 -16.54
N PRO A 45 -1.28 12.75 -17.22
CA PRO A 45 -2.59 12.63 -16.54
C PRO A 45 -2.74 11.34 -15.72
N VAL A 46 -2.03 10.28 -16.12
CA VAL A 46 -2.01 9.00 -15.38
C VAL A 46 -1.44 9.14 -13.97
N VAL A 47 -0.44 9.99 -13.77
CA VAL A 47 0.19 10.28 -12.47
C VAL A 47 -0.78 11.07 -11.59
N ILE A 48 -1.47 12.04 -12.18
CA ILE A 48 -2.52 12.81 -11.47
C ILE A 48 -3.66 11.89 -11.04
N ALA A 49 -4.13 10.99 -11.92
CA ALA A 49 -5.16 10.01 -11.59
C ALA A 49 -4.72 9.05 -10.48
N ALA A 50 -3.44 8.64 -10.48
CA ALA A 50 -2.85 7.85 -9.41
C ALA A 50 -2.82 8.61 -8.08
N ALA A 51 -2.46 9.90 -8.07
CA ALA A 51 -2.46 10.72 -6.86
C ALA A 51 -3.88 10.88 -6.27
N GLN A 52 -4.89 11.02 -7.13
CA GLN A 52 -6.28 11.00 -6.68
C GLN A 52 -6.68 9.64 -6.10
N ARG A 53 -6.23 8.53 -6.71
CA ARG A 53 -6.45 7.18 -6.18
C ARG A 53 -5.77 7.00 -4.83
N HIS A 54 -4.56 7.53 -4.65
CA HIS A 54 -3.84 7.49 -3.38
C HIS A 54 -4.60 8.23 -2.27
N ALA A 55 -5.10 9.43 -2.56
CA ALA A 55 -5.93 10.17 -1.61
C ALA A 55 -7.26 9.44 -1.30
N ARG A 56 -7.87 8.76 -2.27
CA ARG A 56 -9.05 7.90 -2.02
C ARG A 56 -8.71 6.68 -1.17
N LEU A 57 -7.57 6.05 -1.43
CA LEU A 57 -7.07 4.91 -0.66
C LEU A 57 -6.92 5.28 0.82
N HIS A 58 -6.27 6.42 1.11
CA HIS A 58 -6.14 6.93 2.48
C HIS A 58 -7.48 7.26 3.13
N ARG A 59 -8.42 7.88 2.39
CA ARG A 59 -9.76 8.16 2.94
C ARG A 59 -10.55 6.89 3.27
N ARG A 60 -10.41 5.84 2.46
CA ARG A 60 -11.16 4.58 2.63
C ARG A 60 -10.56 3.66 3.69
N HIS A 61 -9.23 3.60 3.76
CA HIS A 61 -8.50 2.58 4.54
C HIS A 61 -7.66 3.17 5.69
N ASN A 62 -7.67 4.50 5.85
CA ASN A 62 -6.94 5.23 6.89
C ASN A 62 -5.46 4.77 6.99
N ASN A 63 -4.95 4.50 8.19
CA ASN A 63 -3.57 4.04 8.42
C ASN A 63 -3.22 2.73 7.67
N THR A 64 -4.20 1.89 7.34
CA THR A 64 -3.98 0.66 6.56
C THR A 64 -3.50 0.96 5.13
N ALA A 65 -3.87 2.12 4.58
CA ALA A 65 -3.39 2.58 3.27
C ALA A 65 -1.86 2.69 3.23
N ARG A 66 -1.25 3.22 4.29
CA ARG A 66 0.21 3.36 4.39
C ARG A 66 0.91 1.99 4.35
N PHE A 67 0.35 0.99 5.04
CA PHE A 67 0.88 -0.37 5.00
C PHE A 67 0.73 -1.00 3.61
N ALA A 68 -0.40 -0.80 2.95
CA ALA A 68 -0.61 -1.30 1.60
C ALA A 68 0.38 -0.69 0.58
N VAL A 69 0.68 0.61 0.69
CA VAL A 69 1.70 1.27 -0.15
C VAL A 69 3.10 0.72 0.15
N LYS A 70 3.43 0.48 1.42
CA LYS A 70 4.71 -0.14 1.83
C LYS A 70 4.85 -1.57 1.31
N ASP A 71 3.78 -2.36 1.39
CA ASP A 71 3.72 -3.72 0.86
C ASP A 71 3.86 -3.73 -0.66
N ALA A 72 3.15 -2.84 -1.36
CA ALA A 72 3.27 -2.68 -2.80
C ALA A 72 4.71 -2.32 -3.20
N ALA A 73 5.35 -1.40 -2.47
CA ALA A 73 6.74 -1.05 -2.72
C ALA A 73 7.70 -2.23 -2.49
N ARG A 74 7.43 -3.08 -1.48
CA ARG A 74 8.19 -4.32 -1.24
C ARG A 74 8.05 -5.28 -2.41
N ILE A 75 6.83 -5.55 -2.85
CA ILE A 75 6.54 -6.47 -3.96
C ILE A 75 7.17 -5.95 -5.27
N HIS A 76 7.04 -4.66 -5.57
CA HIS A 76 7.71 -4.05 -6.72
C HIS A 76 9.22 -4.27 -6.69
N ARG A 77 9.88 -4.03 -5.55
CA ARG A 77 11.32 -4.30 -5.41
C ARG A 77 11.69 -5.77 -5.60
N CYS A 78 10.85 -6.70 -5.15
CA CYS A 78 11.06 -8.12 -5.41
C CYS A 78 10.97 -8.44 -6.91
N TRP A 79 9.96 -7.91 -7.60
CA TRP A 79 9.85 -8.03 -9.06
C TRP A 79 11.04 -7.42 -9.79
N SER A 80 11.57 -6.29 -9.31
CA SER A 80 12.78 -5.67 -9.86
C SER A 80 13.98 -6.61 -9.78
N ARG A 81 14.19 -7.27 -8.63
CA ARG A 81 15.31 -8.19 -8.42
C ARG A 81 15.20 -9.46 -9.26
N SER A 82 13.98 -9.97 -9.47
CA SER A 82 13.75 -11.20 -10.23
C SER A 82 13.76 -11.01 -11.74
N ALA A 83 13.43 -9.81 -12.23
CA ALA A 83 13.19 -9.60 -13.67
C ALA A 83 14.30 -8.88 -14.43
N GLY A 84 15.36 -8.40 -13.76
CA GLY A 84 16.39 -7.54 -14.40
C GLY A 84 15.86 -6.24 -15.02
N LEU A 85 14.56 -5.98 -14.92
CA LEU A 85 13.85 -4.89 -15.59
C LEU A 85 12.87 -4.25 -14.60
N PHE A 86 13.13 -2.95 -14.37
CA PHE A 86 12.37 -1.97 -13.60
C PHE A 86 12.67 -1.90 -12.10
N THR A 87 13.35 -0.85 -11.66
CA THR A 87 13.70 -0.55 -10.26
C THR A 87 12.68 0.44 -9.68
N LEU A 88 12.07 0.12 -8.53
CA LEU A 88 11.53 1.20 -7.69
C LEU A 88 12.75 1.99 -7.22
N PRO A 89 12.86 3.27 -7.59
CA PRO A 89 14.10 3.98 -7.41
C PRO A 89 14.41 4.03 -5.90
N PRO A 90 15.67 3.85 -5.47
CA PRO A 90 16.03 4.13 -4.07
C PRO A 90 15.64 5.57 -3.70
N ALA A 91 15.58 5.90 -2.41
CA ALA A 91 15.14 7.22 -1.95
C ALA A 91 15.92 8.41 -2.56
N HIS A 92 17.11 8.13 -3.10
CA HIS A 92 18.05 9.05 -3.77
C HIS A 92 18.12 8.87 -5.29
N ALA A 93 17.25 8.05 -5.88
CA ALA A 93 17.20 7.92 -7.33
C ALA A 93 16.29 8.97 -7.96
N ASP A 94 16.51 9.14 -9.27
CA ASP A 94 15.91 10.17 -10.09
C ASP A 94 14.39 10.31 -9.85
N VAL A 95 13.97 11.56 -9.71
CA VAL A 95 12.56 11.98 -9.58
C VAL A 95 11.73 11.40 -10.71
N ASP A 96 12.26 11.42 -11.94
CA ASP A 96 11.52 10.97 -13.11
C ASP A 96 11.22 9.46 -13.03
N ALA A 97 12.12 8.69 -12.43
CA ALA A 97 11.88 7.26 -12.18
C ALA A 97 10.80 7.04 -11.09
N HIS A 98 10.73 7.92 -10.09
CA HIS A 98 9.67 7.87 -9.08
C HIS A 98 8.31 8.20 -9.70
N ILE A 99 8.25 9.24 -10.53
CA ILE A 99 7.04 9.64 -11.26
C ILE A 99 6.56 8.51 -12.17
N ALA A 100 7.46 7.87 -12.91
CA ALA A 100 7.13 6.77 -13.82
C ALA A 100 6.59 5.53 -13.08
N ALA A 101 7.17 5.18 -11.93
CA ALA A 101 6.73 4.03 -11.13
C ALA A 101 5.45 4.28 -10.32
N TYR A 102 5.11 5.54 -10.06
CA TYR A 102 4.06 5.92 -9.14
C TYR A 102 2.67 5.36 -9.48
N PRO A 103 2.17 5.41 -10.73
CA PRO A 103 0.85 4.88 -11.05
C PRO A 103 0.68 3.39 -10.75
N ASP A 104 1.72 2.61 -11.03
CA ASP A 104 1.72 1.17 -10.81
C ASP A 104 1.82 0.83 -9.32
N LEU A 105 2.68 1.54 -8.59
CA LEU A 105 2.77 1.43 -7.14
C LEU A 105 1.40 1.62 -6.47
N ILE A 106 0.68 2.69 -6.84
CA ILE A 106 -0.63 3.00 -6.25
C ILE A 106 -1.71 2.02 -6.72
N ALA A 107 -1.63 1.53 -7.96
CA ALA A 107 -2.56 0.50 -8.44
C ALA A 107 -2.41 -0.80 -7.65
N LEU A 108 -1.17 -1.24 -7.41
CA LEU A 108 -0.91 -2.42 -6.59
C LEU A 108 -1.35 -2.21 -5.13
N ALA A 109 -1.03 -1.06 -4.54
CA ALA A 109 -1.44 -0.73 -3.18
C ALA A 109 -2.98 -0.77 -3.00
N ALA A 110 -3.73 -0.31 -4.00
CA ALA A 110 -5.19 -0.39 -4.00
C ALA A 110 -5.70 -1.84 -3.98
N ILE A 111 -5.12 -2.71 -4.81
CA ILE A 111 -5.46 -4.13 -4.84
C ILE A 111 -5.16 -4.79 -3.49
N LEU A 112 -3.97 -4.52 -2.92
CA LEU A 112 -3.57 -5.10 -1.63
C LEU A 112 -4.43 -4.62 -0.47
N ALA A 113 -4.81 -3.34 -0.44
CA ALA A 113 -5.68 -2.80 0.60
C ALA A 113 -7.08 -3.45 0.57
N ASP A 114 -7.69 -3.53 -0.62
CA ASP A 114 -9.01 -4.14 -0.78
C ASP A 114 -8.96 -5.66 -0.49
N ALA A 115 -7.89 -6.35 -0.92
CA ALA A 115 -7.66 -7.75 -0.61
C ALA A 115 -7.49 -8.00 0.89
N ARG A 116 -6.73 -7.16 1.58
CA ARG A 116 -6.53 -7.26 3.03
C ARG A 116 -7.87 -7.20 3.77
N VAL A 117 -8.73 -6.25 3.43
CA VAL A 117 -10.07 -6.14 4.04
C VAL A 117 -10.89 -7.42 3.83
N ARG A 118 -10.92 -7.97 2.61
CA ARG A 118 -11.65 -9.21 2.32
C ARG A 118 -11.08 -10.42 3.07
N ILE A 119 -9.76 -10.54 3.11
CA ILE A 119 -9.05 -11.59 3.82
C ILE A 119 -9.36 -11.47 5.33
N TRP A 120 -9.23 -10.29 5.93
CA TRP A 120 -9.45 -10.13 7.37
C TRP A 120 -10.92 -10.32 7.79
N ASN A 121 -11.87 -10.01 6.89
CA ASN A 121 -13.30 -10.16 7.15
C ASN A 121 -13.87 -11.55 6.80
N THR A 122 -13.03 -12.51 6.41
CA THR A 122 -13.46 -13.89 6.10
C THR A 122 -12.83 -14.89 7.06
N VAL A 123 -13.65 -15.81 7.57
CA VAL A 123 -13.20 -16.88 8.47
C VAL A 123 -12.19 -17.77 7.76
N ALA A 124 -11.15 -18.20 8.48
CA ALA A 124 -10.13 -19.09 7.97
C ALA A 124 -10.71 -20.42 7.49
N ALA A 125 -10.06 -21.06 6.50
CA ALA A 125 -10.48 -22.33 5.92
C ALA A 125 -11.90 -22.37 5.32
N THR A 126 -12.45 -21.22 4.89
CA THR A 126 -13.74 -21.15 4.19
C THR A 126 -13.59 -20.99 2.67
N PRO A 127 -14.57 -21.43 1.86
CA PRO A 127 -14.59 -21.13 0.42
C PRO A 127 -14.62 -19.62 0.12
N ALA A 128 -15.17 -18.81 1.03
CA ALA A 128 -15.12 -17.35 0.91
C ALA A 128 -13.68 -16.83 1.01
N ARG A 129 -12.86 -17.42 1.89
CA ARG A 129 -11.44 -17.09 2.01
C ARG A 129 -10.64 -17.47 0.76
N ALA A 130 -10.89 -18.64 0.19
CA ALA A 130 -10.26 -19.05 -1.07
C ALA A 130 -10.58 -18.07 -2.21
N ARG A 131 -11.88 -17.72 -2.39
CA ARG A 131 -12.30 -16.73 -3.39
C ARG A 131 -11.69 -15.34 -3.18
N ALA A 132 -11.50 -14.92 -1.93
CA ALA A 132 -10.84 -13.66 -1.62
C ALA A 132 -9.36 -13.67 -2.06
N VAL A 133 -8.68 -14.81 -1.92
CA VAL A 133 -7.29 -15.02 -2.39
C VAL A 133 -7.23 -15.07 -3.92
N ASP A 134 -8.11 -15.83 -4.57
CA ASP A 134 -8.15 -15.94 -6.03
C ASP A 134 -8.39 -14.57 -6.69
N ALA A 135 -9.26 -13.75 -6.10
CA ALA A 135 -9.51 -12.39 -6.55
C ALA A 135 -8.25 -11.50 -6.55
N VAL A 136 -7.27 -11.78 -5.67
CA VAL A 136 -5.97 -11.08 -5.68
C VAL A 136 -5.20 -11.41 -6.94
N TYR A 137 -5.04 -12.70 -7.25
CA TYR A 137 -4.31 -13.14 -8.43
C TYR A 137 -4.98 -12.67 -9.73
N VAL A 138 -6.31 -12.71 -9.80
CA VAL A 138 -7.06 -12.18 -10.96
C VAL A 138 -6.83 -10.68 -11.12
N SER A 139 -6.94 -9.91 -10.03
CA SER A 139 -6.76 -8.45 -10.08
C SER A 139 -5.34 -8.06 -10.48
N ILE A 140 -4.33 -8.74 -9.92
CA ILE A 140 -2.92 -8.49 -10.24
C ILE A 140 -2.61 -8.97 -11.67
N GLY A 141 -3.06 -10.15 -12.08
CA GLY A 141 -2.81 -10.71 -13.42
C GLY A 141 -3.49 -9.92 -14.54
N GLY A 142 -4.59 -9.23 -14.23
CA GLY A 142 -5.23 -8.27 -15.12
C GLY A 142 -4.49 -6.93 -15.19
N ARG A 143 -4.04 -6.40 -14.05
CA ARG A 143 -3.36 -5.08 -14.00
C ARG A 143 -1.88 -5.14 -14.40
N PHE A 144 -1.20 -6.25 -14.13
CA PHE A 144 0.24 -6.44 -14.30
C PHE A 144 0.52 -7.74 -15.09
N PRO A 145 0.10 -7.83 -16.36
CA PRO A 145 0.23 -9.07 -17.15
C PRO A 145 1.68 -9.55 -17.28
N ARG A 146 2.65 -8.62 -17.34
CA ARG A 146 4.09 -8.92 -17.40
C ARG A 146 4.67 -9.54 -16.12
N ARG A 147 3.88 -9.60 -15.04
CA ARG A 147 4.31 -10.12 -13.73
C ARG A 147 3.59 -11.43 -13.35
N ARG A 148 2.82 -12.02 -14.27
CA ARG A 148 2.05 -13.26 -14.03
C ARG A 148 2.89 -14.40 -13.50
N ASP A 149 4.11 -14.57 -14.00
CA ASP A 149 5.00 -15.68 -13.60
C ASP A 149 5.83 -15.37 -12.35
N HIS A 150 5.70 -14.15 -11.81
CA HIS A 150 6.46 -13.67 -10.65
C HIS A 150 5.56 -13.59 -9.41
N THR A 151 4.88 -14.70 -9.08
CA THR A 151 3.87 -14.76 -8.01
C THR A 151 4.44 -14.81 -6.60
N ARG A 152 5.69 -15.29 -6.41
CA ARG A 152 6.29 -15.50 -5.09
C ARG A 152 6.12 -14.34 -4.09
N PRO A 153 6.33 -13.06 -4.45
CA PRO A 153 6.13 -11.96 -3.51
C PRO A 153 4.67 -11.77 -3.09
N ILE A 154 3.73 -12.12 -3.97
CA ILE A 154 2.28 -12.08 -3.71
C ILE A 154 1.89 -13.26 -2.81
N GLU A 155 2.38 -14.45 -3.10
CA GLU A 155 2.18 -15.65 -2.29
C GLU A 155 2.63 -15.41 -0.85
N GLN A 156 3.85 -14.88 -0.68
CA GLN A 156 4.37 -14.52 0.62
C GLN A 156 3.49 -13.48 1.32
N TRP A 157 3.07 -12.43 0.61
CA TRP A 157 2.19 -11.41 1.18
C TRP A 157 0.83 -12.00 1.62
N ILE A 158 0.22 -12.87 0.81
CA ILE A 158 -1.04 -13.55 1.17
C ILE A 158 -0.85 -14.39 2.43
N TYR A 159 0.22 -15.19 2.48
CA TYR A 159 0.57 -15.99 3.65
C TYR A 159 0.69 -15.13 4.91
N ASP A 160 1.44 -14.01 4.83
CA ASP A 160 1.61 -13.08 5.95
C ASP A 160 0.26 -12.49 6.42
N GLN A 161 -0.64 -12.12 5.49
CA GLN A 161 -1.96 -11.61 5.84
C GLN A 161 -2.84 -12.68 6.48
N GLN A 162 -2.73 -13.93 6.02
CA GLN A 162 -3.47 -15.04 6.61
C GLN A 162 -3.05 -15.34 8.03
N LEU A 163 -1.73 -15.43 8.26
CA LEU A 163 -1.14 -15.61 9.57
C LEU A 163 -1.48 -14.46 10.54
N SER A 164 -1.50 -13.22 10.03
CA SER A 164 -1.83 -12.05 10.85
C SER A 164 -3.32 -12.04 11.24
N ALA A 165 -4.22 -12.39 10.32
CA ALA A 165 -5.65 -12.44 10.58
C ALA A 165 -6.02 -13.53 11.61
N THR A 166 -5.36 -14.69 11.56
CA THR A 166 -5.62 -15.77 12.55
C THR A 166 -5.14 -15.39 13.95
N ARG A 167 -4.02 -14.67 14.06
CA ARG A 167 -3.51 -14.18 15.36
C ARG A 167 -4.46 -13.20 16.03
N VAL A 168 -5.05 -12.28 15.26
CA VAL A 168 -6.01 -11.30 15.80
C VAL A 168 -7.33 -11.96 16.20
N ASN A 169 -7.75 -13.00 15.47
CA ASN A 169 -9.02 -13.71 15.74
C ASN A 169 -8.90 -14.80 16.82
N ARG A 170 -7.71 -15.03 17.39
CA ARG A 170 -7.56 -15.89 18.56
C ARG A 170 -7.80 -15.01 19.80
N PRO A 171 -8.96 -15.10 20.47
CA PRO A 171 -9.11 -14.42 21.76
C PRO A 171 -8.07 -15.02 22.72
N ASP A 172 -7.46 -14.16 23.55
CA ASP A 172 -6.59 -14.60 24.63
C ASP A 172 -7.25 -15.78 25.34
N SER A 173 -6.59 -16.93 25.26
CA SER A 173 -7.08 -18.16 25.85
C SER A 173 -7.05 -17.96 27.36
N LYS A 174 -8.24 -17.73 27.95
CA LYS A 174 -8.57 -17.78 29.38
C LYS A 174 -7.34 -17.87 30.30
N ALA A 175 -6.89 -16.72 30.81
CA ALA A 175 -6.18 -16.72 32.08
C ALA A 175 -7.13 -17.31 33.13
N GLY A 176 -6.65 -18.36 33.82
CA GLY A 176 -7.46 -19.28 34.60
C GLY A 176 -8.31 -18.61 35.68
N ASN A 177 -9.61 -18.91 35.65
CA ASN A 177 -10.39 -19.07 36.86
C ASN A 177 -10.72 -20.55 36.97
N GLU A 178 -9.81 -21.33 37.57
CA GLU A 178 -10.18 -22.59 38.20
C GLU A 178 -11.03 -22.25 39.44
N PRO A 179 -12.27 -22.74 39.56
CA PRO A 179 -12.95 -22.73 40.84
C PRO A 179 -12.24 -23.75 41.75
N ALA A 180 -11.74 -23.28 42.90
CA ALA A 180 -11.19 -24.15 43.92
C ALA A 180 -12.29 -25.07 44.47
N THR A 181 -12.43 -26.25 43.88
CA THR A 181 -13.14 -27.39 44.50
C THR A 181 -12.26 -27.92 45.62
N TRP A 182 -12.62 -27.59 46.85
CA TRP A 182 -12.23 -28.39 48.02
C TRP A 182 -13.47 -29.10 48.53
N CYS A 183 -13.54 -30.40 48.23
CA CYS A 183 -14.34 -31.34 49.00
C CYS A 183 -13.57 -31.71 50.27
N ASN A 184 -14.30 -31.67 51.38
CA ASN A 184 -14.11 -32.20 52.74
C ASN A 184 -13.08 -33.34 52.97
N VAL A 185 -12.55 -33.43 54.20
CA VAL A 185 -12.85 -34.47 55.23
C VAL A 185 -11.87 -34.31 56.40
N GLY A 186 -12.38 -34.36 57.64
CA GLY A 186 -11.59 -34.44 58.89
C GLY A 186 -12.27 -33.79 60.07
#